data_AF-A0A349G6Q9-F1
#
_entry.id   AF-A0A349G6Q9-F1
#
_cell.length_a   1.000
_cell.length_b   1.000
_cell.length_c   1.000
_cell.angle_alpha   90.00
_cell.angle_beta   90.00
_cell.angle_gamma   90.00
#
_symmetry.space_group_name_H-M   'P 1'
#
loop_
_entity.id
_entity.type
_entity.pdbx_description
1 polymer ?
#
loop_
_entity_poly.entity_id
_entity_poly.type
_entity_poly.pdbx_seq_one_letter_code
_entity_poly.pdbx_strand_id
1 'polypeptide(L)'
;MSFRGNKINPTYFHRSQLKFYAVLIPLALFMILPMIYIVNHAFKPLDELFAFPPRFFVQKPTLANFERLWLAASTTGVPMSRYFFNSIVVSLVTVVSNMLIVACAGYALSKKKFKMKHTLLNINQVALMFVPIAVTIP
;
A
#
# COMPACT_ATOMS: atom_id res chain seq x y z
N MET A 1 32.37 21.33 19.05
CA MET A 1 32.68 20.47 17.88
C MET A 1 31.42 20.33 17.04
N SER A 2 31.29 21.05 15.93
CA SER A 2 30.07 21.03 15.10
C SER A 2 29.96 19.72 14.34
N PHE A 3 28.88 18.97 14.56
CA PHE A 3 28.59 17.72 13.87
C PHE A 3 28.50 17.99 12.36
N ARG A 4 29.51 17.55 11.61
CA ARG A 4 29.56 17.67 10.15
C ARG A 4 28.84 16.47 9.56
N GLY A 5 27.50 16.53 9.58
CA GLY A 5 26.63 15.49 9.03
C GLY A 5 27.01 15.20 7.58
N ASN A 6 27.08 13.91 7.25
CA ASN A 6 27.48 13.43 5.92
C ASN A 6 26.56 14.06 4.87
N LYS A 7 27.08 15.02 4.08
CA LYS A 7 26.34 15.72 3.02
C LYS A 7 26.17 14.79 1.81
N ILE A 8 25.47 13.67 2.00
CA ILE A 8 25.25 12.64 0.97
C ILE A 8 24.26 13.12 -0.09
N ASN A 9 23.41 14.10 0.23
CA ASN A 9 22.44 14.63 -0.71
C ASN A 9 22.96 15.94 -1.34
N PRO A 10 23.42 15.93 -2.61
CA PRO A 10 23.77 17.16 -3.30
C PRO A 10 22.50 17.97 -3.56
N THR A 11 22.56 19.29 -3.32
CA THR A 11 21.42 20.21 -3.55
C THR A 11 21.08 20.41 -5.03
N TYR A 12 21.93 19.90 -5.93
CA TYR A 12 21.79 19.99 -7.37
C TYR A 12 22.11 18.63 -8.01
N PHE A 13 21.62 18.40 -9.22
CA PHE A 13 21.88 17.18 -9.97
C PHE A 13 23.39 17.00 -10.20
N HIS A 14 23.99 16.05 -9.51
CA HIS A 14 25.42 15.77 -9.61
C HIS A 14 25.63 14.52 -10.46
N ARG A 15 26.66 14.49 -11.32
CA ARG A 15 26.92 13.35 -12.23
C ARG A 15 27.08 12.00 -11.52
N SER A 16 27.41 12.01 -10.22
CA SER A 16 27.44 10.81 -9.37
C SER A 16 26.07 10.17 -9.16
N GLN A 17 24.98 10.92 -9.28
CA GLN A 17 23.60 10.41 -9.17
C GLN A 17 23.18 9.59 -10.40
N LEU A 18 23.85 9.77 -11.54
CA LEU A 18 23.53 9.02 -12.76
C LEU A 18 23.67 7.51 -12.56
N LYS A 19 24.62 7.07 -11.73
CA LYS A 19 24.80 5.66 -11.36
C LYS A 19 23.62 5.13 -10.54
N PHE A 20 23.10 5.94 -9.61
CA PHE A 20 21.92 5.59 -8.84
C PHE A 20 20.68 5.52 -9.73
N TYR A 21 20.47 6.52 -10.61
CA TYR A 21 19.35 6.52 -11.55
C TYR A 21 19.42 5.36 -12.55
N ALA A 22 20.62 4.98 -13.01
CA ALA A 22 20.80 3.83 -13.90
C ALA A 22 20.31 2.51 -13.28
N VAL A 23 20.34 2.38 -11.94
CA VAL A 23 19.80 1.21 -11.23
C VAL A 23 18.33 1.41 -10.83
N LEU A 24 17.97 2.61 -10.35
CA LEU A 24 16.62 2.91 -9.88
C LEU A 24 15.58 2.88 -11.01
N ILE A 25 15.91 3.37 -12.21
CA ILE A 25 14.96 3.47 -13.31
C ILE A 25 14.50 2.07 -13.78
N PRO A 26 15.39 1.11 -14.08
CA PRO A 26 14.96 -0.26 -14.42
C PRO A 26 14.15 -0.93 -13.31
N LEU A 27 14.54 -0.75 -12.04
CA LEU A 27 13.82 -1.31 -10.91
C LEU A 27 12.41 -0.71 -10.78
N ALA A 28 12.28 0.61 -10.94
CA ALA A 28 10.99 1.29 -10.92
C ALA A 28 10.11 0.84 -12.09
N LEU A 29 10.66 0.70 -13.30
CA LEU A 29 9.93 0.17 -14.45
C LEU A 29 9.41 -1.24 -14.18
N PHE A 30 10.26 -2.11 -13.61
CA PHE A 30 9.88 -3.47 -13.23
C PHE A 30 8.75 -3.48 -12.19
N MET A 31 8.80 -2.62 -11.17
CA MET A 31 7.75 -2.48 -10.16
C MET A 31 6.42 -1.93 -10.71
N ILE A 32 6.47 -1.14 -11.79
CA ILE A 32 5.28 -0.56 -12.43
C ILE A 32 4.58 -1.56 -13.36
N LEU A 33 5.29 -2.57 -13.89
CA LEU A 33 4.71 -3.62 -14.75
C LEU A 33 3.39 -4.22 -14.22
N PRO A 34 3.28 -4.66 -12.95
CA PRO A 34 2.01 -5.19 -12.43
C PRO A 34 0.88 -4.15 -12.42
N MET A 35 1.18 -2.87 -12.19
CA MET A 35 0.16 -1.81 -12.27
C MET A 35 -0.33 -1.63 -13.71
N ILE A 36 0.59 -1.58 -14.68
CA ILE A 36 0.24 -1.51 -16.10
C ILE A 36 -0.61 -2.72 -16.51
N TYR A 37 -0.27 -3.91 -16.01
CA TYR A 37 -1.02 -5.13 -16.28
C TYR A 37 -2.47 -5.04 -15.77
N ILE A 38 -2.68 -4.57 -14.54
CA ILE A 38 -4.03 -4.39 -13.96
C ILE A 38 -4.84 -3.37 -14.77
N VAL A 39 -4.23 -2.25 -15.14
CA VAL A 39 -4.89 -1.23 -15.97
C VAL A 39 -5.27 -1.78 -17.33
N ASN A 40 -4.38 -2.52 -18.01
CA ASN A 40 -4.70 -3.17 -19.28
C ASN A 40 -5.85 -4.16 -19.15
N HIS A 41 -5.90 -4.93 -18.06
CA HIS A 41 -6.99 -5.86 -17.78
C HIS A 41 -8.34 -5.18 -17.59
N ALA A 42 -8.39 -3.96 -17.04
CA ALA A 42 -9.64 -3.21 -16.90
C ALA A 42 -10.34 -2.93 -18.25
N PHE A 43 -9.58 -2.84 -19.35
CA PHE A 43 -10.10 -2.57 -20.69
C PHE A 43 -10.31 -3.82 -21.56
N LYS A 44 -9.96 -5.02 -21.09
CA LYS A 44 -10.13 -6.27 -21.86
C LYS A 44 -11.59 -6.73 -21.85
N PRO A 45 -12.19 -7.05 -23.01
CA PRO A 45 -13.49 -7.71 -23.05
C PRO A 45 -13.40 -9.11 -22.42
N LEU A 46 -14.53 -9.64 -21.92
CA LEU A 46 -14.59 -10.97 -21.28
C LEU A 46 -13.97 -12.06 -22.16
N ASP A 47 -14.18 -11.99 -23.47
CA ASP A 47 -13.67 -12.96 -24.44
C ASP A 47 -12.13 -12.99 -24.50
N GLU A 48 -11.48 -11.84 -24.28
CA GLU A 48 -10.02 -11.72 -24.24
C GLU A 48 -9.45 -12.07 -22.85
N LEU A 49 -10.27 -12.00 -21.79
CA LEU A 49 -9.87 -12.39 -20.43
C LEU A 49 -9.70 -13.91 -20.30
N PHE A 50 -10.52 -14.68 -21.02
CA PHE A 50 -10.47 -16.15 -21.04
C PHE A 50 -9.74 -16.74 -22.27
N ALA A 51 -9.25 -15.90 -23.18
CA ALA A 51 -8.49 -16.35 -24.35
C ALA A 51 -7.11 -16.89 -23.97
N PHE A 52 -6.75 -18.06 -24.51
CA PHE A 52 -5.40 -18.62 -24.44
C PHE A 52 -4.65 -18.38 -25.75
N PRO A 53 -3.40 -17.90 -25.74
CA PRO A 53 -2.57 -17.58 -24.57
C PRO A 53 -2.92 -16.22 -23.91
N PRO A 54 -2.79 -16.08 -22.58
CA PRO A 54 -3.07 -14.83 -21.87
C PRO A 54 -2.08 -13.74 -22.32
N ARG A 55 -2.62 -12.64 -22.86
CA ARG A 55 -1.82 -11.55 -23.42
C ARG A 55 -1.58 -10.46 -22.40
N PHE A 56 -0.41 -9.82 -22.44
CA PHE A 56 -0.08 -8.71 -21.55
C PHE A 56 -0.83 -7.43 -21.93
N PHE A 57 -0.91 -7.12 -23.23
CA PHE A 57 -1.60 -5.95 -23.78
C PHE A 57 -2.96 -6.31 -24.37
N VAL A 58 -3.92 -5.39 -24.25
CA VAL A 58 -5.28 -5.51 -24.83
C VAL A 58 -5.26 -5.25 -26.34
N GLN A 59 -5.93 -6.08 -27.13
CA GLN A 59 -6.07 -5.86 -28.57
C GLN A 59 -7.31 -5.04 -28.96
N LYS A 60 -8.41 -5.25 -28.23
CA LYS A 60 -9.67 -4.54 -28.45
C LYS A 60 -10.05 -3.81 -27.16
N PRO A 61 -9.50 -2.62 -26.89
CA PRO A 61 -9.85 -1.87 -25.69
C PRO A 61 -11.34 -1.54 -25.69
N THR A 62 -12.04 -1.92 -24.64
CA THR A 62 -13.48 -1.68 -24.47
C THR A 62 -13.78 -1.04 -23.13
N LEU A 63 -14.85 -0.24 -23.08
CA LEU A 63 -15.39 0.36 -21.85
C LEU A 63 -16.50 -0.50 -21.22
N ALA A 64 -16.80 -1.66 -21.81
CA ALA A 64 -17.90 -2.53 -21.40
C ALA A 64 -17.78 -3.00 -19.94
N ASN A 65 -16.56 -3.15 -19.40
CA ASN A 65 -16.35 -3.49 -18.00
C ASN A 65 -16.79 -2.38 -17.05
N PHE A 66 -16.60 -1.11 -17.43
CA PHE A 66 -17.04 0.04 -16.65
C PHE A 66 -18.56 0.21 -16.71
N GLU A 67 -19.17 0.00 -17.87
CA GLU A 67 -20.63 0.00 -18.01
C GLU A 67 -21.28 -1.12 -17.19
N ARG A 68 -20.71 -2.34 -17.24
CA ARG A 68 -21.15 -3.46 -16.39
C ARG A 68 -21.00 -3.17 -14.91
N LEU A 69 -19.90 -2.51 -14.51
CA LEU A 69 -19.70 -2.09 -13.13
C LEU A 69 -20.77 -1.08 -12.69
N TRP A 70 -21.10 -0.11 -13.54
CA TRP A 70 -22.14 0.89 -13.26
C TRP A 70 -23.54 0.27 -13.20
N LEU A 71 -23.86 -0.63 -14.13
CA LEU A 71 -25.10 -1.40 -14.11
C LEU A 71 -25.20 -2.25 -12.85
N ALA A 72 -24.18 -3.05 -12.52
CA ALA A 72 -24.13 -3.83 -11.29
C ALA A 72 -24.27 -2.93 -10.04
N ALA A 73 -23.64 -1.76 -10.03
CA ALA A 73 -23.76 -0.79 -8.95
C ALA A 73 -25.18 -0.24 -8.77
N SER A 74 -25.99 -0.23 -9.83
CA SER A 74 -27.38 0.24 -9.82
C SER A 74 -28.41 -0.87 -9.53
N THR A 75 -28.15 -2.11 -9.97
CA THR A 75 -29.10 -3.23 -9.85
C THR A 75 -28.95 -4.01 -8.54
N THR A 76 -27.78 -3.95 -7.90
CA THR A 76 -27.55 -4.63 -6.62
C THR A 76 -28.12 -3.75 -5.51
N GLY A 77 -28.96 -4.29 -4.61
CA GLY A 77 -29.75 -3.54 -3.62
C GLY A 77 -29.00 -2.63 -2.62
N VAL A 78 -27.67 -2.51 -2.74
CA VAL A 78 -26.84 -1.53 -2.03
C VAL A 78 -25.98 -0.78 -3.05
N PRO A 79 -26.12 0.55 -3.20
CA PRO A 79 -25.34 1.32 -4.16
C PRO A 79 -23.85 1.29 -3.80
N MET A 80 -22.97 1.10 -4.80
CA MET A 80 -21.50 1.08 -4.63
C MET A 80 -20.96 2.32 -3.91
N SER A 81 -21.63 3.47 -4.03
CA SER A 81 -21.29 4.70 -3.31
C SER A 81 -21.33 4.54 -1.79
N ARG A 82 -22.26 3.71 -1.26
CA ARG A 82 -22.33 3.42 0.18
C ARG A 82 -21.18 2.54 0.64
N TYR A 83 -20.75 1.55 -0.15
CA TYR A 83 -19.57 0.76 0.20
C TYR A 83 -18.31 1.62 0.26
N PHE A 84 -18.11 2.46 -0.75
CA PHE A 84 -16.99 3.39 -0.78
C PHE A 84 -17.02 4.37 0.40
N PHE A 85 -18.18 4.96 0.71
CA PHE A 85 -18.36 5.85 1.85
C PHE A 85 -18.09 5.14 3.18
N ASN A 86 -18.63 3.94 3.38
CA ASN A 86 -18.39 3.14 4.58
C ASN A 86 -16.90 2.82 4.76
N SER A 87 -16.19 2.46 3.69
CA SER A 87 -14.74 2.22 3.76
C SER A 87 -13.96 3.48 4.16
N ILE A 88 -14.33 4.64 3.63
CA ILE A 88 -13.70 5.92 4.02
C ILE A 88 -13.96 6.21 5.50
N VAL A 89 -15.22 6.12 5.94
CA VAL A 89 -15.58 6.41 7.33
C VAL A 89 -14.88 5.44 8.30
N VAL A 90 -14.94 4.14 8.02
CA VAL A 90 -14.31 3.12 8.87
C VAL A 90 -12.79 3.29 8.90
N SER A 91 -12.15 3.53 7.75
CA SER A 91 -10.69 3.74 7.72
C SER A 91 -10.28 5.00 8.49
N LEU A 92 -11.00 6.11 8.32
CA LEU A 92 -10.72 7.35 9.03
C LEU A 92 -10.88 7.18 10.55
N VAL A 93 -12.00 6.60 10.99
CA VAL A 93 -12.26 6.34 12.42
C VAL A 93 -11.20 5.42 12.99
N THR A 94 -10.81 4.38 12.25
CA THR A 94 -9.78 3.43 12.67
C THR A 94 -8.42 4.10 12.81
N VAL A 95 -8.01 4.91 11.82
CA VAL A 95 -6.72 5.62 11.84
C VAL A 95 -6.66 6.60 13.00
N VAL A 96 -7.69 7.43 13.18
CA VAL A 96 -7.73 8.43 14.27
C VAL A 96 -7.71 7.74 15.63
N SER A 97 -8.57 6.75 15.84
CA SER A 97 -8.65 6.02 17.11
C SER A 97 -7.35 5.29 17.42
N ASN A 98 -6.76 4.64 16.42
CA ASN A 98 -5.48 3.95 16.56
C ASN A 98 -4.34 4.94 16.88
N MET A 99 -4.28 6.08 16.17
CA MET A 99 -3.26 7.10 16.42
C MET A 99 -3.34 7.66 17.84
N LEU A 100 -4.54 7.93 18.36
CA LEU A 100 -4.73 8.37 19.75
C LEU A 100 -4.25 7.32 20.76
N ILE A 101 -4.64 6.06 20.58
CA ILE A 101 -4.27 4.97 21.48
C ILE A 101 -2.75 4.73 21.44
N VAL A 102 -2.16 4.63 20.24
CA VAL A 102 -0.74 4.37 20.05
C VAL A 102 0.11 5.54 20.56
N ALA A 103 -0.31 6.79 20.36
CA ALA A 103 0.40 7.95 20.89
C ALA A 103 0.41 7.96 22.43
N CYS A 104 -0.75 7.72 23.06
CA CYS A 104 -0.87 7.62 24.52
C CYS A 104 -0.04 6.45 25.09
N ALA A 105 -0.13 5.27 24.47
CA ALA A 105 0.61 4.09 24.87
C ALA A 105 2.13 4.29 24.70
N GLY A 106 2.56 4.83 23.57
CA GLY A 106 3.97 5.14 23.28
C GLY A 106 4.53 6.18 24.25
N TYR A 107 3.75 7.22 24.59
CA TYR A 107 4.15 8.21 25.59
C TYR A 107 4.31 7.59 26.99
N ALA A 108 3.33 6.79 27.43
CA ALA A 108 3.39 6.11 28.71
C ALA A 108 4.60 5.16 28.80
N LEU A 109 4.83 4.36 27.75
CA LEU A 109 5.93 3.40 27.70
C LEU A 109 7.31 4.09 27.64
N SER A 110 7.42 5.21 26.92
CA SER A 110 8.68 5.96 26.76
C SER A 110 9.03 6.80 28.00
N LYS A 111 8.10 7.62 28.49
CA LYS A 111 8.39 8.68 29.48
C LYS A 111 8.07 8.31 30.93
N LYS A 112 7.07 7.46 31.21
CA LYS A 112 6.79 7.04 32.60
C LYS A 112 7.77 5.94 33.03
N LYS A 113 8.20 5.99 34.29
CA LYS A 113 8.99 4.93 34.94
C LYS A 113 8.04 4.08 35.80
N PHE A 114 7.79 2.84 35.40
CA PHE A 114 6.93 1.90 36.13
C PHE A 114 7.55 0.50 36.13
N LYS A 115 7.27 -0.30 37.16
CA LYS A 115 7.97 -1.56 37.47
C LYS A 115 7.92 -2.58 36.32
N MET A 116 6.81 -2.65 35.57
CA MET A 116 6.59 -3.61 34.48
C MET A 116 6.99 -3.10 33.08
N LYS A 117 7.69 -1.97 32.98
CA LYS A 117 8.02 -1.32 31.70
C LYS A 117 8.82 -2.22 30.76
N HIS A 118 9.85 -2.88 31.28
CA HIS A 118 10.72 -3.75 30.50
C HIS A 118 9.98 -4.98 29.98
N THR A 119 9.12 -5.58 30.80
CA THR A 119 8.29 -6.73 30.38
C THR A 119 7.34 -6.35 29.24
N LEU A 120 6.64 -5.21 29.35
CA LEU A 120 5.72 -4.75 28.31
C LEU A 120 6.43 -4.38 27.00
N LEU A 121 7.62 -3.77 27.08
CA LEU A 121 8.46 -3.50 25.91
C LEU A 121 8.91 -4.79 25.22
N ASN A 122 9.36 -5.79 26.00
CA ASN A 122 9.81 -7.07 25.45
C ASN A 122 8.65 -7.82 24.77
N ILE A 123 7.45 -7.83 25.37
CA ILE A 123 6.26 -8.43 24.76
C ILE A 123 5.94 -7.73 23.42
N ASN A 124 5.96 -6.40 23.38
CA ASN A 124 5.73 -5.64 22.15
C ASN A 124 6.78 -5.97 21.07
N GLN A 125 8.06 -6.04 21.46
CA GLN A 125 9.15 -6.38 20.54
C GLN A 125 9.00 -7.79 19.97
N VAL A 126 8.66 -8.78 20.81
CA VAL A 126 8.37 -10.14 20.36
C VAL A 126 7.16 -10.14 19.42
N ALA A 127 6.09 -9.41 19.75
CA ALA A 127 4.92 -9.28 18.89
C ALA A 127 5.25 -8.68 17.51
N LEU A 128 6.21 -7.75 17.41
CA LEU A 128 6.68 -7.20 16.13
C LEU A 128 7.52 -8.19 15.31
N MET A 129 8.15 -9.18 15.95
CA MET A 129 8.90 -10.24 15.24
C MET A 129 7.97 -11.27 14.61
N PHE A 130 6.77 -11.47 15.16
CA PHE A 130 5.75 -12.33 14.58
C PHE A 130 4.85 -11.52 13.66
N VAL A 131 5.06 -11.62 12.35
CA VAL A 131 4.13 -11.05 11.37
C VAL A 131 2.86 -11.91 11.38
N PRO A 132 1.71 -11.43 11.90
CA PRO A 132 0.53 -12.26 12.06
C PRO A 132 0.02 -12.81 10.72
N ILE A 133 0.17 -12.03 9.65
CA ILE A 133 -0.18 -12.42 8.27
C ILE A 133 0.62 -13.66 7.80
N ALA A 134 1.86 -13.83 8.25
CA ALA A 134 2.72 -14.94 7.84
C ALA A 134 2.43 -16.24 8.60
N VAL A 135 1.79 -16.13 9.77
CA VAL A 135 1.40 -17.27 10.62
C VAL A 135 -0.04 -17.69 10.37
N THR A 136 -0.85 -16.84 9.72
CA THR A 136 -2.26 -17.13 9.35
C THR A 136 -2.36 -17.80 7.97
N ILE A 137 -1.51 -18.79 7.72
CA ILE A 137 -1.66 -19.70 6.58
C ILE A 137 -2.43 -20.93 7.12
N PRO A 138 -3.56 -21.36 6.52
CA PRO A 138 -4.12 -22.68 6.79
C PRO A 138 -3.18 -23.78 6.30
#